data_AF-A0A401GRG2-F1
#
_entry.id   AF-A0A401GRG2-F1
#
_cell.length_a   1.000
_cell.length_b   1.000
_cell.length_c   1.000
_cell.angle_alpha   90.00
_cell.angle_beta   90.00
_cell.angle_gamma   90.00
#
_symmetry.space_group_name_H-M   'P 1'
#
loop_
_entity.id
_entity.type
_entity.pdbx_description
1 polymer ?
#
loop_
_entity_poly.entity_id
_entity_poly.type
_entity_poly.pdbx_seq_one_letter_code
_entity_poly.pdbx_strand_id
1 'polypeptide(L)'
;MGYAPLSDAALWYDAWKYTGWQDFTGLPANPLTMSLEERRASGIMWNDDQLAAFAEYVEWVKQFKKPDDTMKKKSRTLSPRVQLGRGLWKTLWVKFHRKMSCNQTIDTLLKDLHCDYWTVAKVTGKREVVGGHQDWTDVYFADIAVRLLGETEVIMAYGLIRPLARRFVNEVLYVAWERQTKQAKQWVKTYDTKKTLVDDAWTDFQSGKKKGRALYTLLQKLKQFRDHAEFLQDELATADVETRLSELEQILSEAGKALRPGAEPKSRRTGRSRRPVIDLVTPEELEAVYREYVEAFIDGPMRAEMDISPGTEIDTFQEDLSGEIGNDLGVTMELGMSREELMNQMGLNGEVLPFMYKVKNKLPYSIWTAGKSPRDVRAKLRDMGELRGQLSGSSEWEDLTLRWHQVAGIRAALRMLQNGNDAILIADEVGIGKTAQALGVICMVAHYIDSGLENRPVPTFGGGPLKSAPHIII
;
A
#
# COMPACT_ATOMS: atom_id res chain seq x y z
N MET A 1 -2.20 21.58 -6.75
CA MET A 1 -1.78 20.18 -6.98
C MET A 1 -2.75 19.55 -7.96
N GLY A 2 -2.29 19.12 -9.12
CA GLY A 2 -3.16 18.47 -10.11
C GLY A 2 -3.59 17.11 -9.57
N TYR A 3 -4.90 16.88 -9.45
CA TYR A 3 -5.44 15.57 -9.12
C TYR A 3 -4.87 14.55 -10.09
N ALA A 4 -4.41 13.40 -9.59
CA ALA A 4 -4.10 12.29 -10.49
C ALA A 4 -5.37 12.06 -11.32
N PRO A 5 -5.32 12.18 -12.66
CA PRO A 5 -6.49 11.94 -13.48
C PRO A 5 -6.88 10.50 -13.21
N LEU A 6 -8.04 10.30 -12.59
CA LEU A 6 -8.57 8.96 -12.44
C LEU A 6 -8.56 8.29 -13.80
N SER A 7 -8.14 7.04 -13.77
CA SER A 7 -8.01 6.23 -14.96
C SER A 7 -9.35 6.20 -15.68
N ASP A 8 -9.31 6.40 -17.01
CA ASP A 8 -10.47 6.17 -17.89
C ASP A 8 -10.73 4.64 -17.98
N ALA A 9 -10.74 3.91 -16.87
CA ALA A 9 -10.89 2.46 -16.85
C ALA A 9 -12.33 2.06 -16.46
N ALA A 10 -12.84 1.05 -17.16
CA ALA A 10 -14.18 0.49 -16.93
C ALA A 10 -14.38 0.05 -15.46
N LEU A 11 -13.30 -0.36 -14.80
CA LEU A 11 -13.28 -0.83 -13.42
C LEU A 11 -13.87 0.19 -12.43
N TRP A 12 -13.67 1.49 -12.65
CA TRP A 12 -14.20 2.54 -11.77
C TRP A 12 -15.72 2.67 -11.88
N TYR A 13 -16.32 2.35 -13.03
CA TYR A 13 -17.78 2.38 -13.19
C TYR A 13 -18.43 1.17 -12.55
N ASP A 14 -17.79 0.01 -12.70
CA ASP A 14 -18.26 -1.24 -12.12
C ASP A 14 -18.03 -1.31 -10.61
N ALA A 15 -17.20 -0.42 -10.05
CA ALA A 15 -16.91 -0.39 -8.62
C ALA A 15 -18.14 -0.03 -7.76
N TRP A 16 -19.13 0.69 -8.31
CA TRP A 16 -20.38 0.99 -7.58
C TRP A 16 -21.30 -0.21 -7.39
N LYS A 17 -20.93 -1.41 -7.85
CA LYS A 17 -21.59 -2.63 -7.40
C LYS A 17 -21.14 -3.06 -5.99
N TYR A 18 -20.04 -2.47 -5.48
CA TYR A 18 -19.54 -2.77 -4.16
C TYR A 18 -20.11 -1.79 -3.14
N THR A 19 -20.85 -2.31 -2.16
CA THR A 19 -21.43 -1.58 -1.02
C THR A 19 -20.39 -0.77 -0.25
N GLY A 20 -19.21 -1.34 0.06
CA GLY A 20 -18.15 -0.58 0.71
C GLY A 20 -17.68 0.61 -0.13
N TRP A 21 -17.68 0.48 -1.47
CA TRP A 21 -17.36 1.59 -2.37
C TRP A 21 -18.49 2.64 -2.43
N GLN A 22 -19.74 2.20 -2.37
CA GLN A 22 -20.91 3.10 -2.27
C GLN A 22 -20.84 3.94 -1.00
N ASP A 23 -20.59 3.31 0.15
CA ASP A 23 -20.41 3.98 1.43
C ASP A 23 -19.22 4.93 1.40
N PHE A 24 -18.09 4.46 0.87
CA PHE A 24 -16.86 5.23 0.73
C PHE A 24 -17.04 6.49 -0.15
N THR A 25 -17.83 6.39 -1.22
CA THR A 25 -18.11 7.52 -2.12
C THR A 25 -19.37 8.30 -1.73
N GLY A 26 -20.13 7.83 -0.75
CA GLY A 26 -21.49 8.25 -0.38
C GLY A 26 -22.44 8.35 -1.56
N LEU A 27 -22.28 7.48 -2.55
CA LEU A 27 -23.24 7.29 -3.64
C LEU A 27 -23.89 5.92 -3.49
N PRO A 28 -25.23 5.84 -3.43
CA PRO A 28 -25.92 4.57 -3.25
C PRO A 28 -25.82 3.64 -4.48
N ALA A 29 -25.53 4.17 -5.67
CA ALA A 29 -25.39 3.37 -6.88
C ALA A 29 -24.62 4.13 -7.97
N ASN A 30 -24.42 3.48 -9.11
CA ASN A 30 -23.86 4.12 -10.30
C ASN A 30 -24.81 5.26 -10.78
N PRO A 31 -24.30 6.44 -11.15
CA PRO A 31 -25.12 7.56 -11.64
C PRO A 31 -26.12 7.21 -12.77
N LEU A 32 -25.79 6.21 -13.60
CA LEU A 32 -26.66 5.73 -14.68
C LEU A 32 -27.87 4.93 -14.17
N THR A 33 -27.75 4.26 -13.03
CA THR A 33 -28.81 3.41 -12.46
C THR A 33 -29.58 4.10 -11.34
N MET A 34 -29.06 5.20 -10.79
CA MET A 34 -29.73 6.01 -9.77
C MET A 34 -31.06 6.59 -10.30
N SER A 35 -32.03 6.72 -9.40
CA SER A 35 -33.24 7.52 -9.62
C SER A 35 -32.91 9.02 -9.73
N LEU A 36 -33.86 9.81 -10.23
CA LEU A 36 -33.72 11.26 -10.28
C LEU A 36 -33.56 11.88 -8.88
N GLU A 37 -34.26 11.35 -7.89
CA GLU A 37 -34.21 11.82 -6.50
C GLU A 37 -32.86 11.56 -5.86
N GLU A 38 -32.32 10.35 -6.01
CA GLU A 38 -30.98 9.99 -5.52
C GLU A 38 -29.90 10.82 -6.20
N ARG A 39 -30.01 11.03 -7.52
CA ARG A 39 -29.05 11.90 -8.24
C ARG A 39 -29.08 13.32 -7.68
N ARG A 40 -30.26 13.89 -7.44
CA ARG A 40 -30.42 15.23 -6.84
C ARG A 40 -29.87 15.30 -5.43
N ALA A 41 -30.11 14.28 -4.59
CA ALA A 41 -29.56 14.20 -3.23
C ALA A 41 -28.02 14.17 -3.24
N SER A 42 -27.43 13.46 -4.20
CA SER A 42 -25.98 13.45 -4.45
C SER A 42 -25.47 14.71 -5.20
N GLY A 43 -26.38 15.63 -5.55
CA GLY A 43 -26.15 16.86 -6.30
C GLY A 43 -25.62 16.64 -7.72
N ILE A 44 -26.04 15.55 -8.37
CA ILE A 44 -25.85 15.26 -9.78
C ILE A 44 -27.07 15.81 -10.52
N MET A 45 -26.92 16.97 -11.14
CA MET A 45 -28.00 17.69 -11.84
C MET A 45 -27.98 17.44 -13.36
N TRP A 46 -27.69 16.21 -13.78
CA TRP A 46 -27.59 15.87 -15.20
C TRP A 46 -28.98 15.73 -15.82
N ASN A 47 -29.17 16.37 -16.98
CA ASN A 47 -30.37 16.15 -17.80
C ASN A 47 -30.28 14.84 -18.60
N ASP A 48 -31.34 14.46 -19.29
CA ASP A 48 -31.41 13.19 -20.02
C ASP A 48 -30.35 13.07 -21.13
N ASP A 49 -30.04 14.18 -21.81
CA ASP A 49 -28.99 14.19 -22.84
C ASP A 49 -27.59 14.01 -22.24
N GLN A 50 -27.33 14.62 -21.08
CA GLN A 50 -26.09 14.44 -20.32
C GLN A 50 -25.96 13.01 -19.78
N LEU A 51 -27.06 12.41 -19.33
CA LEU A 51 -27.08 11.00 -18.92
C LEU A 51 -26.78 10.07 -20.11
N ALA A 52 -27.38 10.32 -21.26
CA ALA A 52 -27.10 9.57 -22.48
C ALA A 52 -25.65 9.74 -22.95
N ALA A 53 -25.12 10.97 -22.90
CA ALA A 53 -23.72 11.25 -23.23
C ALA A 53 -22.74 10.56 -22.26
N PHE A 54 -23.09 10.53 -20.96
CA PHE A 54 -22.31 9.79 -19.97
C PHE A 54 -22.36 8.29 -20.25
N ALA A 55 -23.53 7.71 -20.55
CA ALA A 55 -23.68 6.31 -20.90
C ALA A 55 -22.85 5.91 -22.13
N GLU A 56 -22.88 6.72 -23.20
CA GLU A 56 -22.05 6.51 -24.40
C GLU A 56 -20.55 6.52 -24.07
N TYR A 57 -20.12 7.39 -23.16
CA TYR A 57 -18.74 7.41 -22.70
C TYR A 57 -18.38 6.18 -21.86
N VAL A 58 -19.26 5.68 -20.99
CA VAL A 58 -19.04 4.43 -20.25
C VAL A 58 -18.88 3.25 -21.21
N GLU A 59 -19.74 3.13 -22.21
CA GLU A 59 -19.64 2.07 -23.22
C GLU A 59 -18.38 2.21 -24.07
N TRP A 60 -17.99 3.43 -24.43
CA TRP A 60 -16.71 3.69 -25.09
C TRP A 60 -15.54 3.21 -24.24
N VAL A 61 -15.53 3.50 -22.93
CA VAL A 61 -14.47 3.05 -22.01
C VAL A 61 -14.42 1.52 -21.90
N LYS A 62 -15.57 0.83 -21.83
CA LYS A 62 -15.64 -0.63 -21.72
C LYS A 62 -15.03 -1.38 -22.91
N GLN A 63 -14.94 -0.75 -24.09
CA GLN A 63 -14.26 -1.33 -25.25
C GLN A 63 -12.75 -1.53 -25.03
N PHE A 64 -12.16 -0.89 -24.02
CA PHE A 64 -10.74 -0.96 -23.73
C PHE A 64 -10.47 -1.90 -22.55
N LYS A 65 -9.81 -3.03 -22.83
CA LYS A 65 -9.40 -4.01 -21.81
C LYS A 65 -8.28 -3.50 -20.88
N LYS A 66 -7.55 -2.45 -21.28
CA LYS A 66 -6.47 -1.82 -20.51
C LYS A 66 -6.47 -0.31 -20.78
N PRO A 67 -6.22 0.54 -19.77
CA PRO A 67 -5.92 1.94 -19.97
C PRO A 67 -4.51 2.07 -20.57
N ASP A 68 -4.39 1.83 -21.88
CA ASP A 68 -3.13 1.86 -22.64
C ASP A 68 -3.05 3.09 -23.56
N ASP A 69 -1.90 3.33 -24.18
CA ASP A 69 -1.64 4.45 -25.11
C ASP A 69 -2.62 4.50 -26.29
N THR A 70 -3.26 3.38 -26.62
CA THR A 70 -4.37 3.31 -27.59
C THR A 70 -5.59 4.12 -27.16
N MET A 71 -5.89 4.18 -25.87
CA MET A 71 -6.98 4.99 -25.32
C MET A 71 -6.64 6.49 -25.39
N LYS A 72 -5.38 6.87 -25.06
CA LYS A 72 -4.90 8.25 -25.21
C LYS A 72 -4.93 8.71 -26.67
N LYS A 73 -4.49 7.86 -27.62
CA LYS A 73 -4.52 8.14 -29.06
C LYS A 73 -5.95 8.30 -29.58
N LYS A 74 -6.88 7.39 -29.23
CA LYS A 74 -8.30 7.48 -29.62
C LYS A 74 -9.07 8.57 -28.87
N SER A 75 -8.59 9.04 -27.71
CA SER A 75 -9.22 10.15 -26.99
C SER A 75 -9.17 11.47 -27.76
N ARG A 76 -8.25 11.60 -28.73
CA ARG A 76 -8.11 12.79 -29.60
C ARG A 76 -9.14 12.83 -30.74
N THR A 77 -9.81 11.71 -31.01
CA THR A 77 -10.81 11.55 -32.08
C THR A 77 -12.18 11.16 -31.53
N LEU A 78 -12.49 11.54 -30.30
CA LEU A 78 -13.76 11.24 -29.65
C LEU A 78 -14.90 12.01 -30.32
N SER A 79 -16.06 11.37 -30.47
CA SER A 79 -17.28 12.09 -30.85
C SER A 79 -17.59 13.19 -29.83
N PRO A 80 -18.21 14.31 -30.24
CA PRO A 80 -18.56 15.40 -29.32
C PRO A 80 -19.37 14.92 -28.10
N ARG A 81 -20.25 13.93 -28.29
CA ARG A 81 -21.07 13.36 -27.23
C ARG A 81 -20.27 12.54 -26.21
N VAL A 82 -19.32 11.72 -26.67
CA VAL A 82 -18.40 10.99 -25.76
C VAL A 82 -17.47 11.97 -25.02
N GLN A 83 -17.06 13.06 -25.65
CA GLN A 83 -16.29 14.13 -24.97
C GLN A 83 -17.10 14.80 -23.86
N LEU A 84 -18.39 15.08 -24.11
CA LEU A 84 -19.31 15.60 -23.09
C LEU A 84 -19.42 14.62 -21.91
N GLY A 85 -19.66 13.33 -22.18
CA GLY A 85 -19.72 12.29 -21.15
C GLY A 85 -18.43 12.21 -20.30
N ARG A 86 -17.26 12.29 -20.94
CA ARG A 86 -15.96 12.36 -20.24
C ARG A 86 -15.82 13.62 -19.38
N GLY A 87 -16.34 14.75 -19.84
CA GLY A 87 -16.38 15.99 -19.06
C GLY A 87 -17.25 15.87 -17.81
N LEU A 88 -18.40 15.21 -17.92
CA LEU A 88 -19.30 14.93 -16.81
C LEU A 88 -18.63 14.00 -15.78
N TRP A 89 -17.96 12.94 -16.24
CA TRP A 89 -17.19 12.04 -15.38
C TRP A 89 -16.10 12.76 -14.58
N LYS A 90 -15.31 13.60 -15.23
CA LYS A 90 -14.27 14.38 -14.55
C LYS A 90 -14.85 15.33 -13.51
N THR A 91 -15.94 16.02 -13.85
CA THR A 91 -16.63 16.93 -12.94
C THR A 91 -17.17 16.18 -11.71
N LEU A 92 -17.79 15.02 -11.94
CA LEU A 92 -18.29 14.16 -10.88
C LEU A 92 -17.16 13.74 -9.92
N TRP A 93 -16.02 13.34 -10.46
CA TRP A 93 -14.87 12.94 -9.65
C TRP A 93 -14.21 14.07 -8.88
N VAL A 94 -14.08 15.25 -9.49
CA VAL A 94 -13.59 16.44 -8.77
C VAL A 94 -14.52 16.76 -7.60
N LYS A 95 -15.83 16.57 -7.78
CA LYS A 95 -16.82 16.74 -6.71
C LYS A 95 -16.64 15.69 -5.61
N PHE A 96 -16.49 14.40 -5.94
CA PHE A 96 -16.23 13.36 -4.94
C PHE A 96 -14.95 13.60 -4.17
N HIS A 97 -13.88 13.95 -4.88
CA HIS A 97 -12.63 14.28 -4.22
C HIS A 97 -12.78 15.42 -3.20
N ARG A 98 -13.48 16.50 -3.57
CA ARG A 98 -13.62 17.67 -2.69
C ARG A 98 -14.58 17.44 -1.53
N LYS A 99 -15.69 16.72 -1.76
CA LYS A 99 -16.75 16.56 -0.78
C LYS A 99 -16.52 15.38 0.16
N MET A 100 -15.92 14.30 -0.34
CA MET A 100 -15.87 12.99 0.35
C MET A 100 -14.48 12.62 0.83
N SER A 101 -13.48 13.49 0.62
CA SER A 101 -12.09 13.29 1.07
C SER A 101 -11.50 11.93 0.67
N CYS A 102 -11.94 11.31 -0.44
CA CYS A 102 -11.57 9.94 -0.84
C CYS A 102 -10.05 9.68 -0.79
N ASN A 103 -9.25 10.63 -1.28
CA ASN A 103 -7.80 10.49 -1.26
C ASN A 103 -7.25 10.46 0.17
N GLN A 104 -7.76 11.33 1.05
CA GLN A 104 -7.39 11.34 2.46
C GLN A 104 -7.81 10.04 3.15
N THR A 105 -9.01 9.52 2.87
CA THR A 105 -9.46 8.25 3.44
C THR A 105 -8.59 7.07 3.00
N ILE A 106 -8.21 7.00 1.70
CA ILE A 106 -7.27 6.00 1.20
C ILE A 106 -5.88 6.19 1.84
N ASP A 107 -5.39 7.42 1.95
CA ASP A 107 -4.09 7.71 2.55
C ASP A 107 -4.06 7.33 4.03
N THR A 108 -5.14 7.61 4.78
CA THR A 108 -5.32 7.17 6.17
C THR A 108 -5.36 5.67 6.27
N LEU A 109 -6.14 4.98 5.42
CA LEU A 109 -6.18 3.52 5.39
C LEU A 109 -4.79 2.90 5.20
N LEU A 110 -4.00 3.43 4.25
CA LEU A 110 -2.64 2.95 4.02
C LEU A 110 -1.72 3.24 5.21
N LYS A 111 -1.90 4.38 5.86
CA LYS A 111 -1.15 4.77 7.07
C LYS A 111 -1.46 3.87 8.25
N ASP A 112 -2.74 3.54 8.47
CA ASP A 112 -3.20 2.64 9.53
C ASP A 112 -2.64 1.23 9.35
N LEU A 113 -2.41 0.82 8.11
CA LEU A 113 -1.78 -0.46 7.75
C LEU A 113 -0.26 -0.37 7.57
N HIS A 114 0.34 0.78 7.91
CA HIS A 114 1.78 1.03 7.81
C HIS A 114 2.39 0.74 6.42
N CYS A 115 1.60 0.86 5.36
CA CYS A 115 2.00 0.59 3.98
C CYS A 115 1.85 1.81 3.05
N ASP A 116 1.60 2.98 3.62
CA ASP A 116 1.72 4.24 2.89
C ASP A 116 3.20 4.57 2.58
N TYR A 117 3.42 5.37 1.55
CA TYR A 117 4.74 5.74 1.07
C TYR A 117 5.61 6.36 2.17
N TRP A 118 5.02 7.16 3.07
CA TRP A 118 5.76 7.86 4.12
C TRP A 118 6.28 6.88 5.17
N THR A 119 5.42 5.98 5.63
CA THR A 119 5.83 4.94 6.59
C THR A 119 6.90 4.03 5.99
N VAL A 120 6.75 3.64 4.72
CA VAL A 120 7.75 2.82 4.02
C VAL A 120 9.08 3.57 3.84
N ALA A 121 9.04 4.83 3.42
CA ALA A 121 10.24 5.67 3.32
C ALA A 121 10.97 5.76 4.67
N LYS A 122 10.21 5.92 5.76
CA LYS A 122 10.75 6.02 7.11
C LYS A 122 11.46 4.73 7.55
N VAL A 123 10.80 3.59 7.38
CA VAL A 123 11.33 2.27 7.77
C VAL A 123 12.55 1.89 6.93
N THR A 124 12.54 2.23 5.64
CA THR A 124 13.65 1.92 4.73
C THR A 124 14.84 2.88 4.84
N GLY A 125 14.68 4.01 5.55
CA GLY A 125 15.68 5.07 5.64
C GLY A 125 15.99 5.73 4.29
N LYS A 126 15.03 5.69 3.35
CA LYS A 126 15.22 6.21 1.98
C LYS A 126 14.29 7.39 1.72
N ARG A 127 14.86 8.46 1.15
CA ARG A 127 14.09 9.63 0.69
C ARG A 127 13.16 9.32 -0.48
N GLU A 128 13.54 8.33 -1.30
CA GLU A 128 12.70 7.80 -2.36
C GLU A 128 12.58 6.27 -2.19
N VAL A 129 11.35 5.80 -2.02
CA VAL A 129 11.04 4.37 -1.98
C VAL A 129 11.25 3.77 -3.36
N VAL A 130 12.01 2.67 -3.42
CA VAL A 130 12.22 1.89 -4.64
C VAL A 130 11.09 0.88 -4.80
N GLY A 131 10.60 0.70 -6.01
CA GLY A 131 9.52 -0.26 -6.33
C GLY A 131 8.19 0.41 -6.63
N GLY A 132 7.18 -0.42 -6.89
CA GLY A 132 5.79 -0.02 -7.04
C GLY A 132 4.98 -0.30 -5.78
N HIS A 133 3.71 0.11 -5.76
CA HIS A 133 2.84 -0.14 -4.61
C HIS A 133 2.74 -1.63 -4.25
N GLN A 134 2.79 -2.54 -5.24
CA GLN A 134 2.65 -3.98 -5.01
C GLN A 134 3.73 -4.52 -4.06
N ASP A 135 4.95 -4.00 -4.17
CA ASP A 135 6.08 -4.42 -3.32
C ASP A 135 5.83 -4.14 -1.82
N TRP A 136 4.90 -3.22 -1.50
CA TRP A 136 4.65 -2.72 -0.15
C TRP A 136 3.22 -2.96 0.34
N THR A 137 2.27 -3.17 -0.58
CA THR A 137 0.84 -3.30 -0.26
C THR A 137 0.32 -4.72 -0.42
N ASP A 138 1.07 -5.64 -1.07
CA ASP A 138 0.59 -7.00 -1.35
C ASP A 138 0.29 -7.80 -0.08
N VAL A 139 1.05 -7.60 1.00
CA VAL A 139 0.85 -8.27 2.30
C VAL A 139 -0.49 -7.86 2.94
N TYR A 140 -0.87 -6.59 2.77
CA TYR A 140 -2.09 -6.01 3.35
C TYR A 140 -3.25 -5.95 2.35
N PHE A 141 -3.08 -6.55 1.17
CA PHE A 141 -3.98 -6.34 0.04
C PHE A 141 -5.41 -6.81 0.35
N ALA A 142 -5.56 -7.90 1.09
CA ALA A 142 -6.88 -8.39 1.52
C ALA A 142 -7.57 -7.41 2.46
N ASP A 143 -6.88 -6.93 3.49
CA ASP A 143 -7.43 -5.98 4.47
C ASP A 143 -7.80 -4.66 3.82
N ILE A 144 -6.95 -4.16 2.91
CA ILE A 144 -7.24 -2.97 2.10
C ILE A 144 -8.50 -3.21 1.27
N ALA A 145 -8.61 -4.35 0.59
CA ALA A 145 -9.74 -4.65 -0.27
C ALA A 145 -11.05 -4.74 0.52
N VAL A 146 -11.03 -5.42 1.68
CA VAL A 146 -12.19 -5.54 2.58
C VAL A 146 -12.63 -4.17 3.09
N ARG A 147 -11.69 -3.34 3.56
CA ARG A 147 -12.02 -2.00 4.09
C ARG A 147 -12.50 -1.03 3.00
N LEU A 148 -12.04 -1.18 1.76
CA LEU A 148 -12.47 -0.31 0.64
C LEU A 148 -13.79 -0.73 0.01
N LEU A 149 -14.08 -2.03 -0.06
CA LEU A 149 -15.17 -2.56 -0.89
C LEU A 149 -16.20 -3.38 -0.12
N GLY A 150 -15.93 -3.76 1.12
CA GLY A 150 -16.81 -4.60 1.95
C GLY A 150 -16.47 -6.09 1.87
N GLU A 151 -16.52 -6.79 3.01
CA GLU A 151 -16.05 -8.17 3.16
C GLU A 151 -16.80 -9.17 2.26
N THR A 152 -18.13 -9.13 2.31
CA THR A 152 -19.03 -10.09 1.63
C THR A 152 -18.93 -10.06 0.10
N GLU A 153 -18.49 -8.95 -0.45
CA GLU A 153 -18.45 -8.72 -1.90
C GLU A 153 -17.05 -8.90 -2.49
N VAL A 154 -16.03 -8.89 -1.65
CA VAL A 154 -14.61 -8.99 -2.04
C VAL A 154 -14.12 -10.43 -1.95
N ILE A 155 -14.51 -11.15 -0.89
CA ILE A 155 -14.01 -12.49 -0.61
C ILE A 155 -14.93 -13.53 -1.26
N MET A 156 -14.34 -14.47 -2.00
CA MET A 156 -15.01 -15.65 -2.54
C MET A 156 -15.07 -16.74 -1.46
N ALA A 157 -15.88 -17.79 -1.68
CA ALA A 157 -15.66 -19.05 -0.97
C ALA A 157 -14.17 -19.39 -1.07
N TYR A 158 -13.55 -19.82 0.04
CA TYR A 158 -12.10 -20.08 0.18
C TYR A 158 -11.16 -18.87 0.41
N GLY A 159 -11.67 -17.70 0.81
CA GLY A 159 -10.80 -16.59 1.25
C GLY A 159 -10.10 -15.82 0.13
N LEU A 160 -10.38 -16.14 -1.14
CA LEU A 160 -9.76 -15.52 -2.30
C LEU A 160 -10.48 -14.22 -2.70
N ILE A 161 -9.73 -13.19 -3.05
CA ILE A 161 -10.30 -11.93 -3.54
C ILE A 161 -10.79 -12.09 -4.97
N ARG A 162 -12.04 -11.68 -5.23
CA ARG A 162 -12.64 -11.70 -6.58
C ARG A 162 -11.73 -10.98 -7.59
N PRO A 163 -11.49 -11.53 -8.80
CA PRO A 163 -10.56 -10.94 -9.76
C PRO A 163 -10.86 -9.48 -10.14
N LEU A 164 -12.13 -9.10 -10.24
CA LEU A 164 -12.52 -7.70 -10.52
C LEU A 164 -12.24 -6.77 -9.34
N ALA A 165 -12.51 -7.21 -8.12
CA ALA A 165 -12.17 -6.45 -6.90
C ALA A 165 -10.65 -6.28 -6.81
N ARG A 166 -9.88 -7.35 -7.02
CA ARG A 166 -8.41 -7.30 -7.04
C ARG A 166 -7.89 -6.31 -8.08
N ARG A 167 -8.43 -6.30 -9.30
CA ARG A 167 -8.01 -5.35 -10.34
C ARG A 167 -8.31 -3.91 -9.94
N PHE A 168 -9.50 -3.66 -9.40
CA PHE A 168 -9.92 -2.33 -8.98
C PHE A 168 -9.05 -1.81 -7.82
N VAL A 169 -8.85 -2.61 -6.76
CA VAL A 169 -8.01 -2.23 -5.62
C VAL A 169 -6.57 -1.97 -6.05
N ASN A 170 -5.99 -2.79 -6.94
CA ASN A 170 -4.67 -2.52 -7.50
C ASN A 170 -4.60 -1.15 -8.20
N GLU A 171 -5.64 -0.76 -8.93
CA GLU A 171 -5.69 0.53 -9.62
C GLU A 171 -5.81 1.70 -8.63
N VAL A 172 -6.63 1.56 -7.59
CA VAL A 172 -6.72 2.53 -6.48
C VAL A 172 -5.35 2.72 -5.82
N LEU A 173 -4.68 1.61 -5.48
CA LEU A 173 -3.38 1.61 -4.83
C LEU A 173 -2.29 2.21 -5.73
N TYR A 174 -2.29 1.89 -7.01
CA TYR A 174 -1.37 2.47 -7.99
C TYR A 174 -1.51 4.00 -8.02
N VAL A 175 -2.74 4.52 -8.12
CA VAL A 175 -3.00 5.96 -8.18
C VAL A 175 -2.62 6.65 -6.86
N ALA A 176 -2.94 6.04 -5.71
CA ALA A 176 -2.56 6.55 -4.41
C ALA A 176 -1.03 6.62 -4.24
N TRP A 177 -0.34 5.54 -4.60
CA TRP A 177 1.12 5.47 -4.54
C TRP A 177 1.80 6.47 -5.47
N GLU A 178 1.31 6.62 -6.71
CA GLU A 178 1.85 7.60 -7.66
C GLU A 178 1.66 9.04 -7.14
N ARG A 179 0.51 9.34 -6.52
CA ARG A 179 0.25 10.63 -5.86
C ARG A 179 1.24 10.87 -4.72
N GLN A 180 1.37 9.94 -3.78
CA GLN A 180 2.27 10.08 -2.64
C GLN A 180 3.74 10.20 -3.10
N THR A 181 4.16 9.41 -4.10
CA THR A 181 5.49 9.52 -4.71
C THR A 181 5.74 10.91 -5.31
N LYS A 182 4.75 11.49 -6.03
CA LYS A 182 4.87 12.85 -6.58
C LYS A 182 4.95 13.91 -5.48
N GLN A 183 4.18 13.74 -4.39
CA GLN A 183 4.25 14.63 -3.24
C GLN A 183 5.61 14.57 -2.56
N ALA A 184 6.13 13.37 -2.28
CA ALA A 184 7.47 13.14 -1.75
C ALA A 184 8.56 13.80 -2.60
N LYS A 185 8.54 13.59 -3.92
CA LYS A 185 9.48 14.24 -4.86
C LYS A 185 9.38 15.76 -4.82
N GLN A 186 8.17 16.29 -4.74
CA GLN A 186 7.97 17.72 -4.62
C GLN A 186 8.53 18.25 -3.30
N TRP A 187 8.36 17.53 -2.19
CA TRP A 187 8.88 17.91 -0.88
C TRP A 187 10.41 17.92 -0.87
N VAL A 188 11.07 16.90 -1.42
CA VAL A 188 12.52 16.89 -1.63
C VAL A 188 12.96 18.12 -2.41
N LYS A 189 12.28 18.41 -3.52
CA LYS A 189 12.63 19.54 -4.40
C LYS A 189 12.45 20.91 -3.72
N THR A 190 11.43 21.08 -2.88
CA THR A 190 11.13 22.37 -2.23
C THR A 190 11.75 22.52 -0.85
N TYR A 191 12.49 21.52 -0.36
CA TYR A 191 13.02 21.50 1.01
C TYR A 191 13.84 22.74 1.34
N ASP A 192 14.90 23.02 0.56
CA ASP A 192 15.78 24.17 0.80
C ASP A 192 15.03 25.49 0.68
N THR A 193 14.09 25.59 -0.27
CA THR A 193 13.23 26.77 -0.42
C THR A 193 12.37 26.98 0.83
N LYS A 194 11.83 25.91 1.43
CA LYS A 194 11.03 25.99 2.67
C LYS A 194 11.91 26.41 3.85
N LYS A 195 13.14 25.91 3.93
CA LYS A 195 14.12 26.33 4.94
C LYS A 195 14.40 27.83 4.84
N THR A 196 14.76 28.33 3.67
CA THR A 196 15.00 29.77 3.44
C THR A 196 13.77 30.60 3.80
N LEU A 197 12.56 30.15 3.44
CA LEU A 197 11.33 30.86 3.78
C LEU A 197 11.10 30.96 5.29
N VAL A 198 11.48 29.94 6.07
CA VAL A 198 11.44 29.96 7.55
C VAL A 198 12.48 30.93 8.08
N ASP A 199 13.71 30.91 7.57
CA ASP A 199 14.80 31.82 7.97
C ASP A 199 14.44 33.29 7.70
N ASP A 200 13.87 33.58 6.53
CA ASP A 200 13.38 34.90 6.16
C ASP A 200 12.25 35.35 7.10
N ALA A 201 11.27 34.47 7.36
CA ALA A 201 10.14 34.78 8.24
C ALA A 201 10.59 34.99 9.70
N TRP A 202 11.60 34.24 10.13
CA TRP A 202 12.22 34.38 11.44
C TRP A 202 12.93 35.73 11.58
N THR A 203 13.71 36.10 10.57
CA THR A 203 14.41 37.40 10.50
C THR A 203 13.42 38.56 10.46
N ASP A 204 12.36 38.46 9.64
CA ASP A 204 11.29 39.45 9.56
C ASP A 204 10.58 39.63 10.90
N PHE A 205 10.28 38.52 11.59
CA PHE A 205 9.68 38.53 12.92
C PHE A 205 10.58 39.24 13.94
N GLN A 206 11.90 38.97 13.91
CA GLN A 206 12.89 39.63 14.78
C GLN A 206 13.06 41.13 14.47
N SER A 207 12.94 41.54 13.20
CA SER A 207 13.10 42.94 12.77
C SER A 207 11.99 43.90 13.26
N GLY A 208 10.86 43.35 13.72
CA GLY A 208 9.89 44.05 14.55
C GLY A 208 8.87 44.95 13.85
N LYS A 209 8.73 44.91 12.52
CA LYS A 209 7.92 45.90 11.77
C LYS A 209 6.39 45.64 11.72
N LYS A 210 5.88 44.40 11.82
CA LYS A 210 4.43 44.06 11.86
C LYS A 210 4.17 42.68 12.49
N LYS A 211 3.96 42.60 13.81
CA LYS A 211 4.21 41.36 14.58
C LYS A 211 3.11 40.29 14.53
N GLY A 212 1.82 40.62 14.53
CA GLY A 212 0.75 39.61 14.54
C GLY A 212 0.72 38.73 13.29
N ARG A 213 0.62 39.35 12.11
CA ARG A 213 0.64 38.63 10.82
C ARG A 213 1.98 37.95 10.52
N ALA A 214 3.10 38.55 10.96
CA ALA A 214 4.42 37.93 10.81
C ALA A 214 4.56 36.67 11.67
N LEU A 215 4.06 36.70 12.91
CA LEU A 215 4.05 35.54 13.82
C LEU A 215 3.19 34.40 13.26
N TYR A 216 2.00 34.73 12.76
CA TYR A 216 1.14 33.77 12.08
C TYR A 216 1.82 33.12 10.86
N THR A 217 2.41 33.96 10.01
CA THR A 217 3.14 33.50 8.81
C THR A 217 4.33 32.62 9.19
N LEU A 218 5.04 32.97 10.26
CA LEU A 218 6.16 32.20 10.77
C LEU A 218 5.71 30.83 11.29
N LEU A 219 4.64 30.76 12.08
CA LEU A 219 4.10 29.48 12.56
C LEU A 219 3.68 28.57 11.41
N GLN A 220 2.99 29.10 10.39
CA GLN A 220 2.62 28.31 9.21
C GLN A 220 3.84 27.81 8.44
N LYS A 221 4.87 28.64 8.29
CA LYS A 221 6.11 28.25 7.62
C LYS A 221 6.90 27.22 8.44
N LEU A 222 6.97 27.38 9.76
CA LEU A 222 7.61 26.43 10.67
C LEU A 222 6.89 25.07 10.62
N LYS A 223 5.56 25.04 10.66
CA LYS A 223 4.76 23.82 10.50
C LYS A 223 5.11 23.11 9.20
N GLN A 224 5.02 23.84 8.08
CA GLN A 224 5.30 23.27 6.76
C GLN A 224 6.74 22.75 6.63
N PHE A 225 7.72 23.46 7.20
CA PHE A 225 9.11 23.03 7.17
C PHE A 225 9.37 21.85 8.08
N ARG A 226 8.74 21.79 9.26
CA ARG A 226 8.77 20.63 10.16
C ARG A 226 8.30 19.38 9.45
N ASP A 227 7.15 19.43 8.80
CA ASP A 227 6.58 18.30 8.05
C ASP A 227 7.59 17.79 7.00
N HIS A 228 8.33 18.69 6.34
CA HIS A 228 9.35 18.31 5.37
C HIS A 228 10.62 17.74 6.03
N ALA A 229 11.06 18.30 7.16
CA ALA A 229 12.25 17.84 7.89
C ALA A 229 12.02 16.45 8.48
N GLU A 230 10.86 16.21 9.08
CA GLU A 230 10.43 14.89 9.57
C GLU A 230 10.39 13.87 8.43
N PHE A 231 9.88 14.26 7.26
CA PHE A 231 9.86 13.38 6.09
C PHE A 231 11.26 12.99 5.63
N LEU A 232 12.17 13.96 5.52
CA LEU A 232 13.53 13.72 5.03
C LEU A 232 14.44 13.09 6.09
N GLN A 233 13.91 12.84 7.30
CA GLN A 233 14.66 12.36 8.46
C GLN A 233 15.86 13.26 8.78
N ASP A 234 15.68 14.58 8.62
CA ASP A 234 16.71 15.56 8.96
C ASP A 234 16.55 15.93 10.43
N GLU A 235 17.23 15.16 11.30
CA GLU A 235 17.20 15.35 12.75
C GLU A 235 17.70 16.74 13.15
N LEU A 236 18.69 17.30 12.42
CA LEU A 236 19.23 18.63 12.69
C LEU A 236 18.20 19.72 12.38
N ALA A 237 17.53 19.63 11.24
CA ALA A 237 16.47 20.58 10.90
C ALA A 237 15.25 20.44 11.82
N THR A 238 14.90 19.23 12.24
CA THR A 238 13.82 18.99 13.20
C THR A 238 14.16 19.62 14.56
N ALA A 239 15.39 19.45 15.04
CA ALA A 239 15.86 20.07 16.28
C ALA A 239 15.91 21.62 16.18
N ASP A 240 16.31 22.18 15.03
CA ASP A 240 16.26 23.63 14.78
C ASP A 240 14.81 24.15 14.84
N VAL A 241 13.85 23.44 14.24
CA VAL A 241 12.44 23.81 14.33
C VAL A 241 11.93 23.77 15.77
N GLU A 242 12.22 22.71 16.52
CA GLU A 242 11.79 22.60 17.93
C GLU A 242 12.45 23.66 18.82
N THR A 243 13.69 24.05 18.52
CA THR A 243 14.37 25.18 19.19
C THR A 243 13.61 26.49 18.92
N ARG A 244 13.27 26.77 17.66
CA ARG A 244 12.52 27.97 17.27
C ARG A 244 11.09 27.97 17.84
N LEU A 245 10.43 26.81 17.90
CA LEU A 245 9.12 26.67 18.55
C LEU A 245 9.21 26.94 20.06
N SER A 246 10.26 26.46 20.72
CA SER A 246 10.50 26.73 22.15
C SER A 246 10.73 28.22 22.41
N GLU A 247 11.46 28.91 21.52
CA GLU A 247 11.63 30.37 21.59
C GLU A 247 10.31 31.12 21.39
N LEU A 248 9.46 30.66 20.47
CA LEU A 248 8.11 31.22 20.28
C LEU A 248 7.20 30.95 21.48
N GLU A 249 7.26 29.75 22.09
CA GLU A 249 6.54 29.44 23.31
C GLU A 249 6.95 30.37 24.46
N GLN A 250 8.26 30.63 24.60
CA GLN A 250 8.77 31.57 25.60
C GLN A 250 8.20 32.98 25.36
N ILE A 251 8.22 33.46 24.12
CA ILE A 251 7.67 34.79 23.76
C ILE A 251 6.17 34.88 24.03
N LEU A 252 5.41 33.83 23.74
CA LEU A 252 3.96 33.77 23.98
C LEU A 252 3.62 33.66 25.47
N SER A 253 4.42 32.94 26.25
CA SER A 253 4.24 32.84 27.71
C SER A 253 4.56 34.16 28.43
N GLU A 254 5.56 34.91 27.96
CA GLU A 254 5.85 36.28 28.40
C GLU A 254 4.69 37.25 28.09
N ALA A 255 3.80 36.89 27.15
CA ALA A 255 2.58 37.63 26.80
C ALA A 255 1.37 37.33 27.70
N GLY A 256 1.52 36.45 28.70
CA GLY A 256 0.47 36.15 29.67
C GLY A 256 -0.51 35.05 29.27
N LYS A 257 -0.22 34.26 28.22
CA LYS A 257 -1.00 33.05 27.87
C LYS A 257 -0.20 31.80 28.21
N ALA A 258 -0.71 30.97 29.12
CA ALA A 258 -0.12 29.66 29.43
C ALA A 258 -0.39 28.71 28.27
N LEU A 259 0.68 28.17 27.66
CA LEU A 259 0.58 27.43 26.39
C LEU A 259 0.30 25.94 26.53
N ARG A 260 0.37 25.39 27.76
CA ARG A 260 0.05 24.00 28.05
C ARG A 260 -0.70 23.90 29.37
N PRO A 261 -1.70 23.02 29.50
CA PRO A 261 -2.25 22.65 30.81
C PRO A 261 -1.12 22.11 31.69
N GLY A 262 -0.79 22.79 32.79
CA GLY A 262 0.22 22.33 33.75
C GLY A 262 1.67 22.79 33.53
N ALA A 263 1.98 23.62 32.52
CA ALA A 263 3.33 24.18 32.40
C ALA A 263 3.56 25.30 33.44
N GLU A 264 4.47 25.07 34.38
CA GLU A 264 4.93 26.13 35.28
C GLU A 264 5.68 27.21 34.48
N PRO A 265 5.42 28.51 34.73
CA PRO A 265 6.12 29.60 34.08
C PRO A 265 7.61 29.55 34.44
N LYS A 266 8.45 29.08 33.50
CA LYS A 266 9.91 29.05 33.70
C LYS A 266 10.42 30.47 33.92
N SER A 267 11.13 30.65 35.04
CA SER A 267 11.55 31.95 35.56
C SER A 267 12.38 32.77 34.58
N ARG A 268 11.96 34.04 34.41
CA ARG A 268 12.69 35.25 34.00
C ARG A 268 14.10 35.07 33.42
N ARG A 269 14.24 35.37 32.12
CA ARG A 269 15.49 35.92 31.57
C ARG A 269 15.83 37.26 32.27
N THR A 270 17.06 37.37 32.76
CA THR A 270 17.65 38.58 33.32
C THR A 270 18.22 39.47 32.20
N GLY A 271 17.76 40.72 32.15
CA GLY A 271 18.53 41.84 31.58
C GLY A 271 18.37 42.13 30.08
N ARG A 272 17.79 43.30 29.78
CA ARG A 272 17.96 44.14 28.57
C ARG A 272 17.27 43.84 27.23
N SER A 273 16.58 42.71 27.03
CA SER A 273 15.74 42.49 25.81
C SER A 273 14.22 42.68 26.05
N ARG A 274 13.84 43.37 27.14
CA ARG A 274 12.44 43.50 27.58
C ARG A 274 11.74 44.65 26.87
N ARG A 275 10.76 44.28 26.01
CA ARG A 275 9.76 45.09 25.25
C ARG A 275 10.25 45.64 23.90
N PRO A 276 9.51 45.47 22.77
CA PRO A 276 8.04 45.37 22.66
C PRO A 276 7.58 44.32 21.61
N VAL A 277 7.63 43.01 21.86
CA VAL A 277 6.98 42.03 20.93
C VAL A 277 5.47 41.96 21.19
N ILE A 278 5.08 42.12 22.45
CA ILE A 278 3.72 41.88 22.94
C ILE A 278 2.87 43.16 22.97
N ASP A 279 3.48 44.34 23.11
CA ASP A 279 2.77 45.64 23.13
C ASP A 279 2.19 46.04 21.75
N LEU A 280 2.34 45.23 20.71
CA LEU A 280 2.00 45.54 19.30
C LEU A 280 1.05 44.52 18.65
N VAL A 281 0.53 43.56 19.41
CA VAL A 281 -0.39 42.53 18.92
C VAL A 281 -1.67 42.61 19.71
N THR A 282 -2.82 42.65 19.03
CA THR A 282 -4.11 42.69 19.73
C THR A 282 -4.33 41.37 20.49
N PRO A 283 -5.06 41.37 21.62
CA PRO A 283 -5.39 40.14 22.35
C PRO A 283 -6.05 39.07 21.46
N GLU A 284 -6.83 39.51 20.47
CA GLU A 284 -7.54 38.69 19.47
C GLU A 284 -6.58 38.03 18.48
N GLU A 285 -5.60 38.76 17.93
CA GLU A 285 -4.55 38.20 17.08
C GLU A 285 -3.70 37.17 17.84
N LEU A 286 -3.41 37.45 19.11
CA LEU A 286 -2.66 36.53 19.97
C LEU A 286 -3.48 35.25 20.26
N GLU A 287 -4.80 35.35 20.40
CA GLU A 287 -5.72 34.21 20.55
C GLU A 287 -5.79 33.36 19.28
N ALA A 288 -5.83 34.00 18.11
CA ALA A 288 -5.84 33.30 16.82
C ALA A 288 -4.52 32.56 16.56
N VAL A 289 -3.39 33.21 16.83
CA VAL A 289 -2.06 32.60 16.78
C VAL A 289 -1.95 31.44 17.77
N TYR A 290 -2.47 31.61 18.99
CA TYR A 290 -2.48 30.56 20.00
C TYR A 290 -3.31 29.35 19.55
N ARG A 291 -4.53 29.57 19.04
CA ARG A 291 -5.37 28.50 18.52
C ARG A 291 -4.69 27.73 17.39
N GLU A 292 -4.06 28.44 16.46
CA GLU A 292 -3.35 27.79 15.35
C GLU A 292 -2.10 27.06 15.84
N TYR A 293 -1.40 27.57 16.86
CA TYR A 293 -0.29 26.87 17.50
C TYR A 293 -0.77 25.56 18.14
N VAL A 294 -1.83 25.61 18.93
CA VAL A 294 -2.44 24.42 19.57
C VAL A 294 -2.88 23.43 18.49
N GLU A 295 -3.65 23.86 17.49
CA GLU A 295 -4.13 23.00 16.40
C GLU A 295 -2.98 22.42 15.54
N ALA A 296 -1.89 23.17 15.34
CA ALA A 296 -0.78 22.74 14.51
C ALA A 296 0.21 21.82 15.22
N PHE A 297 0.47 22.06 16.51
CA PHE A 297 1.60 21.45 17.22
C PHE A 297 1.20 20.67 18.49
N ILE A 298 -0.02 20.86 19.01
CA ILE A 298 -0.54 20.13 20.19
C ILE A 298 -1.64 19.14 19.78
N ASP A 299 -2.73 19.62 19.16
CA ASP A 299 -3.95 18.86 18.83
C ASP A 299 -3.99 18.35 17.38
N GLY A 300 -3.00 18.69 16.55
CA GLY A 300 -2.94 18.26 15.15
C GLY A 300 -2.88 16.74 15.00
N PRO A 301 -3.24 16.17 13.83
CA PRO A 301 -3.31 14.72 13.57
C PRO A 301 -1.95 13.97 13.59
N MET A 302 -0.96 14.49 14.32
CA MET A 302 0.36 13.92 14.48
C MET A 302 0.90 14.00 15.92
N ARG A 303 0.02 14.12 16.92
CA ARG A 303 0.30 13.73 18.30
C ARG A 303 -0.80 12.81 18.83
N ALA A 304 -0.98 11.67 18.18
CA ALA A 304 -1.14 10.46 18.98
C ALA A 304 0.27 10.13 19.48
N GLU A 305 0.68 10.80 20.56
CA GLU A 305 1.60 10.16 21.48
C GLU A 305 0.87 8.87 21.88
N MET A 306 1.27 7.77 21.26
CA MET A 306 1.09 6.48 21.90
C MET A 306 1.81 6.65 23.22
N ASP A 307 1.04 6.84 24.29
CA ASP A 307 1.44 6.39 25.61
C ASP A 307 1.87 4.93 25.43
N ILE A 308 3.17 4.75 25.23
CA ILE A 308 3.81 3.46 25.47
C ILE A 308 3.79 3.36 26.99
N SER A 309 2.64 2.97 27.52
CA SER A 309 2.56 2.42 28.85
C SER A 309 3.52 1.24 28.87
N PRO A 310 4.61 1.26 29.67
CA PRO A 310 5.49 0.12 29.77
C PRO A 310 4.70 -0.98 30.50
N GLY A 311 4.27 -1.97 29.74
CA GLY A 311 3.49 -3.10 30.26
C GLY A 311 2.04 -3.09 29.78
N THR A 312 1.82 -3.29 28.48
CA THR A 312 0.77 -4.24 28.12
C THR A 312 1.51 -5.54 27.89
N GLU A 313 1.43 -6.43 28.87
CA GLU A 313 1.82 -7.82 28.69
C GLU A 313 1.14 -8.30 27.41
N ILE A 314 1.98 -8.61 26.41
CA ILE A 314 1.55 -9.50 25.34
C ILE A 314 1.11 -10.74 26.10
N ASP A 315 -0.18 -11.01 26.07
CA ASP A 315 -0.76 -12.25 26.57
C ASP A 315 -0.08 -13.34 25.75
N THR A 316 1.02 -13.86 26.31
CA THR A 316 1.68 -15.04 25.81
C THR A 316 0.59 -16.07 25.74
N PHE A 317 0.25 -16.49 24.52
CA PHE A 317 -0.43 -17.74 24.26
C PHE A 317 0.43 -18.86 24.89
N GLN A 318 0.31 -19.04 26.20
CA GLN A 318 0.46 -20.32 26.87
C GLN A 318 -0.85 -21.07 26.66
N GLU A 319 -1.18 -21.33 25.40
CA GLU A 319 -1.88 -22.57 25.14
C GLU A 319 -0.89 -23.70 25.39
N ASP A 320 -1.41 -24.71 26.05
CA ASP A 320 -0.72 -25.80 26.72
C ASP A 320 0.11 -26.64 25.73
N LEU A 321 1.31 -26.16 25.36
CA LEU A 321 2.32 -26.92 24.62
C LEU A 321 2.99 -28.02 25.47
N SER A 322 2.40 -28.38 26.61
CA SER A 322 2.78 -29.54 27.41
C SER A 322 2.22 -30.86 26.86
N GLY A 323 1.33 -30.80 25.85
CA GLY A 323 1.03 -31.97 25.03
C GLY A 323 2.25 -32.35 24.21
N GLU A 324 2.90 -33.46 24.57
CA GLU A 324 4.03 -34.10 23.89
C GLU A 324 4.21 -33.62 22.45
N ILE A 325 5.04 -32.60 22.24
CA ILE A 325 5.55 -32.25 20.91
C ILE A 325 6.38 -33.47 20.51
N GLY A 326 5.74 -34.40 19.80
CA GLY A 326 6.41 -35.57 19.29
C GLY A 326 7.66 -35.13 18.55
N ASN A 327 8.77 -35.86 18.72
CA ASN A 327 10.04 -35.63 18.03
C ASN A 327 9.96 -35.77 16.49
N ASP A 328 8.76 -35.83 15.92
CA ASP A 328 8.50 -35.88 14.50
C ASP A 328 8.43 -34.45 13.94
N LEU A 329 9.52 -34.02 13.30
CA LEU A 329 9.61 -32.76 12.55
C LEU A 329 8.75 -32.77 11.26
N GLY A 330 7.80 -33.69 11.15
CA GLY A 330 6.87 -33.82 10.04
C GLY A 330 7.47 -34.44 8.78
N VAL A 331 8.76 -34.81 8.78
CA VAL A 331 9.48 -35.39 7.61
C VAL A 331 10.02 -36.80 7.88
N THR A 332 9.67 -37.42 9.01
CA THR A 332 10.24 -38.71 9.43
C THR A 332 9.89 -39.86 8.48
N MET A 333 8.69 -39.84 7.90
CA MET A 333 8.29 -40.83 6.89
C MET A 333 9.13 -40.74 5.62
N GLU A 334 9.65 -39.56 5.30
CA GLU A 334 10.39 -39.26 4.08
C GLU A 334 11.88 -39.59 4.20
N LEU A 335 12.45 -39.66 5.43
CA LEU A 335 13.89 -39.86 5.69
C LEU A 335 14.50 -41.12 5.06
N GLY A 336 13.70 -42.16 4.81
CA GLY A 336 14.16 -43.41 4.20
C GLY A 336 13.91 -43.51 2.69
N MET A 337 13.25 -42.52 2.08
CA MET A 337 12.82 -42.59 0.69
C MET A 337 13.86 -41.96 -0.24
N SER A 338 14.11 -42.58 -1.39
CA SER A 338 14.93 -41.94 -2.44
C SER A 338 14.20 -40.76 -3.06
N ARG A 339 14.94 -39.84 -3.72
CA ARG A 339 14.32 -38.71 -4.44
C ARG A 339 13.31 -39.19 -5.47
N GLU A 340 13.62 -40.28 -6.19
CA GLU A 340 12.74 -40.85 -7.20
C GLU A 340 11.48 -41.45 -6.58
N GLU A 341 11.61 -42.16 -5.46
CA GLU A 341 10.47 -42.67 -4.69
C GLU A 341 9.55 -41.56 -4.22
N LEU A 342 10.11 -40.45 -3.69
CA LEU A 342 9.33 -39.29 -3.26
C LEU A 342 8.53 -38.68 -4.43
N MET A 343 9.16 -38.52 -5.60
CA MET A 343 8.51 -37.98 -6.80
C MET A 343 7.43 -38.93 -7.33
N ASN A 344 7.73 -40.23 -7.39
CA ASN A 344 6.78 -41.25 -7.85
C ASN A 344 5.55 -41.32 -6.94
N GLN A 345 5.73 -41.23 -5.62
CA GLN A 345 4.62 -41.18 -4.67
C GLN A 345 3.77 -39.91 -4.79
N MET A 346 4.35 -38.82 -5.30
CA MET A 346 3.60 -37.62 -5.67
C MET A 346 2.93 -37.70 -7.06
N GLY A 347 3.05 -38.82 -7.76
CA GLY A 347 2.46 -39.04 -9.08
C GLY A 347 3.30 -38.49 -10.23
N LEU A 348 4.57 -38.18 -9.96
CA LEU A 348 5.51 -37.61 -10.93
C LEU A 348 6.57 -38.66 -11.21
N ASN A 349 6.45 -39.39 -12.32
CA ASN A 349 7.31 -40.52 -12.71
C ASN A 349 8.77 -40.10 -13.01
N GLY A 350 9.48 -39.54 -12.02
CA GLY A 350 10.78 -38.87 -12.19
C GLY A 350 10.72 -37.52 -12.91
N GLU A 351 9.53 -37.01 -13.21
CA GLU A 351 9.33 -35.75 -13.94
C GLU A 351 9.58 -34.50 -13.08
N VAL A 352 9.77 -33.35 -13.70
CA VAL A 352 9.82 -32.05 -13.00
C VAL A 352 8.43 -31.74 -12.44
N LEU A 353 8.36 -31.06 -11.28
CA LEU A 353 7.08 -30.63 -10.73
C LEU A 353 6.23 -29.89 -11.78
N PRO A 354 4.90 -30.10 -11.77
CA PRO A 354 3.97 -29.37 -12.63
C PRO A 354 4.20 -27.86 -12.52
N PHE A 355 4.02 -27.13 -13.61
CA PHE A 355 4.15 -25.67 -13.68
C PHE A 355 5.54 -25.08 -13.38
N MET A 356 6.51 -25.86 -12.89
CA MET A 356 7.90 -25.42 -12.78
C MET A 356 8.63 -25.45 -14.13
N TYR A 357 9.68 -24.64 -14.25
CA TYR A 357 10.56 -24.67 -15.41
C TYR A 357 11.43 -25.92 -15.37
N LYS A 358 11.61 -26.60 -16.52
CA LYS A 358 12.51 -27.77 -16.61
C LYS A 358 13.99 -27.40 -16.50
N VAL A 359 14.33 -26.18 -16.88
CA VAL A 359 15.70 -25.65 -16.90
C VAL A 359 15.79 -24.34 -16.14
N LYS A 360 16.95 -24.06 -15.57
CA LYS A 360 17.35 -22.78 -15.00
C LYS A 360 18.66 -22.30 -15.63
N ASN A 361 18.91 -21.00 -15.58
CA ASN A 361 20.18 -20.45 -16.02
C ASN A 361 21.26 -20.80 -14.99
N LYS A 362 22.47 -21.12 -15.44
CA LYS A 362 23.63 -21.38 -14.56
C LYS A 362 24.09 -20.13 -13.83
N LEU A 363 23.86 -18.94 -14.42
CA LEU A 363 24.17 -17.67 -13.79
C LEU A 363 23.02 -17.18 -12.90
N PRO A 364 23.32 -16.67 -11.69
CA PRO A 364 22.34 -16.04 -10.81
C PRO A 364 21.54 -14.95 -11.53
N TYR A 365 20.25 -14.87 -11.24
CA TYR A 365 19.32 -13.88 -11.80
C TYR A 365 19.91 -12.46 -11.83
N SER A 366 20.52 -12.04 -10.72
CA SER A 366 21.14 -10.72 -10.56
C SER A 366 22.21 -10.39 -11.60
N ILE A 367 22.97 -11.38 -12.09
CA ILE A 367 24.10 -11.15 -13.00
C ILE A 367 23.65 -10.77 -14.41
N TRP A 368 22.54 -11.33 -14.90
CA TRP A 368 22.06 -11.07 -16.26
C TRP A 368 20.85 -10.14 -16.33
N THR A 369 20.30 -9.73 -15.17
CA THR A 369 19.35 -8.60 -15.05
C THR A 369 20.01 -7.30 -14.63
N ALA A 370 21.29 -7.31 -14.25
CA ALA A 370 22.06 -6.11 -13.92
C ALA A 370 22.02 -5.09 -15.07
N GLY A 371 21.66 -3.83 -14.76
CA GLY A 371 21.60 -2.74 -15.71
C GLY A 371 20.44 -2.79 -16.72
N LYS A 372 19.50 -3.75 -16.60
CA LYS A 372 18.35 -3.87 -17.50
C LYS A 372 17.11 -3.22 -16.89
N SER A 373 16.26 -2.62 -17.74
CA SER A 373 14.99 -2.09 -17.26
C SER A 373 14.03 -3.23 -16.89
N PRO A 374 13.08 -3.03 -15.96
CA PRO A 374 12.05 -4.02 -15.64
C PRO A 374 11.22 -4.48 -16.84
N ARG A 375 11.15 -3.68 -17.90
CA ARG A 375 10.49 -4.04 -19.16
C ARG A 375 11.32 -5.02 -19.97
N ASP A 376 12.63 -4.79 -20.06
CA ASP A 376 13.56 -5.66 -20.79
C ASP A 376 13.70 -7.01 -20.10
N VAL A 377 13.73 -7.01 -18.76
CA VAL A 377 13.72 -8.22 -17.95
C VAL A 377 12.45 -9.04 -18.23
N ARG A 378 11.28 -8.39 -18.26
CA ARG A 378 9.99 -9.05 -18.56
C ARG A 378 9.87 -9.54 -20.00
N ALA A 379 10.39 -8.79 -20.98
CA ALA A 379 10.44 -9.22 -22.37
C ALA A 379 11.31 -10.47 -22.50
N LYS A 380 12.52 -10.43 -21.93
CA LYS A 380 13.42 -11.58 -21.92
C LYS A 380 12.79 -12.80 -21.24
N LEU A 381 12.09 -12.62 -20.10
CA LEU A 381 11.31 -13.68 -19.42
C LEU A 381 10.24 -14.32 -20.31
N ARG A 382 9.58 -13.56 -21.19
CA ARG A 382 8.65 -14.12 -22.17
C ARG A 382 9.36 -14.88 -23.27
N ASP A 383 10.39 -14.30 -23.86
CA ASP A 383 11.17 -14.93 -24.92
C ASP A 383 11.77 -16.26 -24.43
N MET A 384 12.22 -16.31 -23.17
CA MET A 384 12.69 -17.55 -22.51
C MET A 384 11.56 -18.56 -22.26
N GLY A 385 10.34 -18.09 -22.01
CA GLY A 385 9.15 -18.95 -21.92
C GLY A 385 8.75 -19.57 -23.26
N GLU A 386 9.05 -18.92 -24.38
CA GLU A 386 8.79 -19.40 -25.74
C GLU A 386 9.86 -20.40 -26.21
N LEU A 387 11.12 -20.20 -25.81
CA LEU A 387 12.26 -21.09 -26.11
C LEU A 387 12.32 -22.35 -25.21
N ARG A 388 11.29 -22.58 -24.38
CA ARG A 388 11.18 -23.58 -23.31
C ARG A 388 11.52 -25.03 -23.71
N GLY A 389 11.38 -25.39 -24.98
CA GLY A 389 11.73 -26.73 -25.49
C GLY A 389 13.15 -26.88 -26.04
N GLN A 390 13.86 -25.77 -26.29
CA GLN A 390 15.12 -25.75 -27.05
C GLN A 390 16.35 -25.44 -26.18
N LEU A 391 16.16 -25.04 -24.92
CA LEU A 391 17.24 -24.59 -24.02
C LEU A 391 17.97 -25.72 -23.28
N SER A 392 17.40 -26.94 -23.26
CA SER A 392 18.02 -28.12 -22.67
C SER A 392 19.28 -28.49 -23.46
N GLY A 393 20.44 -28.50 -22.80
CA GLY A 393 21.74 -28.84 -23.42
C GLY A 393 22.58 -27.64 -23.91
N SER A 394 22.13 -26.41 -23.67
CA SER A 394 22.96 -25.22 -23.94
C SER A 394 24.01 -24.99 -22.82
N SER A 395 25.12 -24.33 -23.14
CA SER A 395 26.21 -24.08 -22.18
C SER A 395 25.78 -23.23 -20.98
N GLU A 396 24.77 -22.38 -21.14
CA GLU A 396 24.28 -21.41 -20.15
C GLU A 396 23.16 -21.93 -19.25
N TRP A 397 22.56 -23.07 -19.57
CA TRP A 397 21.37 -23.59 -18.89
C TRP A 397 21.62 -24.99 -18.36
N GLU A 398 20.94 -25.31 -17.26
CA GLU A 398 20.98 -26.64 -16.65
C GLU A 398 19.59 -27.01 -16.14
N ASP A 399 19.35 -28.30 -15.93
CA ASP A 399 18.06 -28.77 -15.45
C ASP A 399 17.77 -28.22 -14.05
N LEU A 400 16.56 -27.66 -13.89
CA LEU A 400 16.08 -27.23 -12.59
C LEU A 400 15.65 -28.48 -11.81
N THR A 401 16.60 -29.01 -11.04
CA THR A 401 16.38 -30.18 -10.19
C THR A 401 16.20 -29.73 -8.74
N LEU A 402 15.06 -30.09 -8.15
CA LEU A 402 14.88 -29.98 -6.71
C LEU A 402 15.76 -30.98 -5.99
N ARG A 403 16.43 -30.52 -4.93
CA ARG A 403 17.23 -31.36 -4.05
C ARG A 403 16.32 -32.28 -3.24
N TRP A 404 16.87 -33.40 -2.77
CA TRP A 404 16.13 -34.41 -2.01
C TRP A 404 15.29 -33.81 -0.87
N HIS A 405 15.88 -32.95 -0.03
CA HIS A 405 15.18 -32.35 1.12
C HIS A 405 14.05 -31.40 0.70
N GLN A 406 14.15 -30.79 -0.49
CA GLN A 406 13.09 -29.95 -1.03
C GLN A 406 11.90 -30.80 -1.47
N VAL A 407 12.18 -31.92 -2.13
CA VAL A 407 11.16 -32.88 -2.54
C VAL A 407 10.51 -33.54 -1.32
N ALA A 408 11.29 -33.92 -0.32
CA ALA A 408 10.81 -34.49 0.93
C ALA A 408 9.89 -33.51 1.68
N GLY A 409 10.29 -32.25 1.80
CA GLY A 409 9.48 -31.20 2.42
C GLY A 409 8.16 -30.94 1.69
N ILE A 410 8.17 -30.96 0.35
CA ILE A 410 6.95 -30.81 -0.46
C ILE A 410 5.99 -31.96 -0.21
N ARG A 411 6.48 -33.20 -0.25
CA ARG A 411 5.65 -34.40 0.00
C ARG A 411 5.09 -34.38 1.42
N ALA A 412 5.92 -34.07 2.41
CA ALA A 412 5.51 -33.96 3.80
C ALA A 412 4.37 -32.94 3.98
N ALA A 413 4.52 -31.75 3.39
CA ALA A 413 3.48 -30.73 3.39
C ALA A 413 2.18 -31.22 2.74
N LEU A 414 2.25 -31.85 1.55
CA LEU A 414 1.06 -32.40 0.88
C LEU A 414 0.35 -33.45 1.72
N ARG A 415 1.11 -34.35 2.37
CA ARG A 415 0.57 -35.36 3.28
C ARG A 415 -0.12 -34.71 4.48
N MET A 416 0.50 -33.72 5.11
CA MET A 416 -0.08 -33.00 6.24
C MET A 416 -1.39 -32.29 5.83
N LEU A 417 -1.41 -31.65 4.66
CA LEU A 417 -2.62 -31.02 4.12
C LEU A 417 -3.75 -32.03 3.86
N GLN A 418 -3.43 -33.19 3.27
CA GLN A 418 -4.43 -34.25 3.05
C GLN A 418 -4.97 -34.85 4.35
N ASN A 419 -4.16 -34.83 5.42
CA ASN A 419 -4.55 -35.28 6.75
C ASN A 419 -5.32 -34.22 7.56
N GLY A 420 -5.70 -33.10 6.93
CA GLY A 420 -6.58 -32.08 7.54
C GLY A 420 -5.86 -30.94 8.26
N ASN A 421 -4.55 -30.77 8.04
CA ASN A 421 -3.87 -29.56 8.49
C ASN A 421 -4.16 -28.42 7.50
N ASP A 422 -4.63 -27.28 8.00
CA ASP A 422 -4.96 -26.12 7.17
C ASP A 422 -3.76 -25.19 6.94
N ALA A 423 -2.73 -25.33 7.79
CA ALA A 423 -1.50 -24.54 7.74
C ALA A 423 -0.24 -25.40 7.88
N ILE A 424 0.81 -25.04 7.16
CA ILE A 424 2.12 -25.71 7.19
C ILE A 424 3.22 -24.68 7.45
N LEU A 425 4.05 -24.94 8.46
CA LEU A 425 5.27 -24.17 8.75
C LEU A 425 6.49 -24.90 8.20
N ILE A 426 7.27 -24.22 7.35
CA ILE A 426 8.54 -24.72 6.82
C ILE A 426 9.69 -24.05 7.57
N ALA A 427 10.22 -24.70 8.60
CA ALA A 427 11.20 -24.12 9.52
C ALA A 427 12.67 -24.52 9.26
N ASP A 428 13.02 -24.93 8.03
CA ASP A 428 14.39 -25.30 7.65
C ASP A 428 15.39 -24.12 7.83
N GLU A 429 16.70 -24.40 7.90
CA GLU A 429 17.73 -23.36 7.98
C GLU A 429 17.70 -22.38 6.78
N VAL A 430 18.39 -21.25 6.93
CA VAL A 430 18.49 -20.22 5.89
C VAL A 430 19.30 -20.74 4.69
N GLY A 431 18.82 -20.49 3.47
CA GLY A 431 19.52 -20.85 2.24
C GLY A 431 19.29 -22.28 1.73
N ILE A 432 18.48 -23.08 2.44
CA ILE A 432 18.15 -24.47 2.05
C ILE A 432 17.13 -24.54 0.89
N GLY A 433 16.51 -23.41 0.56
CA GLY A 433 15.60 -23.26 -0.58
C GLY A 433 14.13 -23.45 -0.21
N LYS A 434 13.71 -22.93 0.94
CA LYS A 434 12.30 -22.94 1.39
C LYS A 434 11.33 -22.33 0.38
N THR A 435 11.75 -21.29 -0.35
CA THR A 435 10.96 -20.73 -1.44
C THR A 435 10.67 -21.77 -2.54
N ALA A 436 11.65 -22.62 -2.88
CA ALA A 436 11.45 -23.66 -3.87
C ALA A 436 10.51 -24.77 -3.36
N GLN A 437 10.59 -25.12 -2.07
CA GLN A 437 9.63 -26.01 -1.41
C GLN A 437 8.21 -25.43 -1.46
N ALA A 438 8.01 -24.20 -1.00
CA ALA A 438 6.70 -23.56 -0.99
C ALA A 438 6.08 -23.43 -2.40
N LEU A 439 6.87 -23.00 -3.39
CA LEU A 439 6.43 -22.98 -4.79
C LEU A 439 6.07 -24.38 -5.29
N GLY A 440 6.85 -25.39 -4.91
CA GLY A 440 6.58 -26.78 -5.23
C GLY A 440 5.26 -27.29 -4.64
N VAL A 441 4.97 -26.96 -3.37
CA VAL A 441 3.68 -27.28 -2.73
C VAL A 441 2.52 -26.62 -3.48
N ILE A 442 2.63 -25.32 -3.78
CA ILE A 442 1.60 -24.59 -4.53
C ILE A 442 1.35 -25.24 -5.89
N CYS A 443 2.42 -25.56 -6.62
CA CYS A 443 2.33 -26.20 -7.93
C CYS A 443 1.64 -27.57 -7.86
N MET A 444 1.98 -28.37 -6.84
CA MET A 444 1.39 -29.69 -6.65
C MET A 444 -0.08 -29.62 -6.23
N VAL A 445 -0.44 -28.70 -5.33
CA VAL A 445 -1.84 -28.48 -4.95
C VAL A 445 -2.66 -28.05 -6.15
N ALA A 446 -2.18 -27.08 -6.94
CA ALA A 446 -2.84 -26.66 -8.17
C ALA A 446 -3.01 -27.85 -9.14
N HIS A 447 -1.96 -28.66 -9.32
CA HIS A 447 -2.00 -29.84 -10.17
C HIS A 447 -3.01 -30.90 -9.68
N TYR A 448 -3.12 -31.13 -8.38
CA TYR A 448 -4.08 -32.07 -7.80
C TYR A 448 -5.52 -31.56 -7.90
N ILE A 449 -5.75 -30.26 -7.72
CA ILE A 449 -7.05 -29.64 -7.94
C ILE A 449 -7.46 -29.80 -9.42
N ASP A 450 -6.60 -29.43 -10.36
CA ASP A 450 -6.87 -29.57 -11.79
C ASP A 450 -7.13 -31.03 -12.18
N SER A 451 -6.33 -31.97 -11.64
CA SER A 451 -6.52 -33.40 -11.87
C SER A 451 -7.84 -33.91 -11.31
N GLY A 452 -8.25 -33.44 -10.12
CA GLY A 452 -9.54 -33.76 -9.52
C GLY A 452 -10.73 -33.23 -10.34
N LEU A 453 -10.64 -32.00 -10.86
CA LEU A 453 -11.65 -31.41 -11.75
C LEU A 453 -11.81 -32.22 -13.06
N GLU A 454 -10.74 -32.87 -13.52
CA GLU A 454 -10.72 -33.69 -14.71
C GLU A 454 -10.96 -35.20 -14.45
N ASN A 455 -11.34 -35.58 -13.22
CA ASN A 455 -11.48 -36.97 -12.79
C ASN A 455 -10.24 -37.84 -13.01
N ARG A 456 -9.04 -37.24 -13.01
CA ARG A 456 -7.77 -37.96 -13.04
C ARG A 456 -7.38 -38.40 -11.62
N PRO A 457 -6.85 -39.63 -11.46
CA PRO A 457 -6.45 -40.11 -10.14
C PRO A 457 -5.31 -39.26 -9.58
N VAL A 458 -5.45 -38.84 -8.33
CA VAL A 458 -4.41 -38.13 -7.57
C VAL A 458 -3.90 -39.04 -6.43
N PRO A 459 -2.58 -39.04 -6.15
CA PRO A 459 -2.05 -39.78 -5.02
C PRO A 459 -2.65 -39.33 -3.69
N THR A 460 -2.91 -40.29 -2.82
CA THR A 460 -3.36 -40.07 -1.44
C THR A 460 -2.32 -40.60 -0.47
N PHE A 461 -2.01 -39.82 0.56
CA PHE A 461 -1.01 -40.15 1.58
C PHE A 461 -1.66 -40.63 2.89
N GLY A 462 -2.79 -41.32 2.79
CA GLY A 462 -3.62 -41.75 3.93
C GLY A 462 -4.73 -40.77 4.33
N GLY A 463 -4.79 -39.60 3.68
CA GLY A 463 -5.81 -38.57 3.89
C GLY A 463 -6.85 -38.49 2.76
N GLY A 464 -7.85 -37.61 2.95
CA GLY A 464 -8.88 -37.33 1.94
C GLY A 464 -8.38 -36.43 0.80
N PRO A 465 -9.21 -36.17 -0.22
CA PRO A 465 -8.88 -35.18 -1.25
C PRO A 465 -8.64 -33.80 -0.61
N LEU A 466 -7.72 -33.02 -1.17
CA LEU A 466 -7.43 -31.67 -0.71
C LEU A 466 -8.71 -30.81 -0.76
N LYS A 467 -9.13 -30.27 0.39
CA LYS A 467 -10.40 -29.55 0.54
C LYS A 467 -10.30 -28.04 0.31
N SER A 468 -9.10 -27.47 0.38
CA SER A 468 -8.86 -26.02 0.36
C SER A 468 -7.44 -25.68 -0.13
N ALA A 469 -7.20 -24.40 -0.42
CA ALA A 469 -5.87 -23.87 -0.69
C ALA A 469 -5.08 -23.76 0.64
N PRO A 470 -3.81 -24.18 0.70
CA PRO A 470 -3.05 -24.22 1.94
C PRO A 470 -2.56 -22.85 2.39
N HIS A 471 -2.49 -22.64 3.71
CA HIS A 471 -1.71 -21.55 4.30
C HIS A 471 -0.26 -22.04 4.50
N ILE A 472 0.69 -21.53 3.72
CA ILE A 472 2.11 -21.89 3.82
C ILE A 472 2.87 -20.75 4.49
N ILE A 473 3.55 -21.05 5.60
CA ILE A 473 4.41 -20.14 6.36
C ILE A 473 5.85 -20.61 6.17
N ILE A 474 6.76 -19.69 5.80
CA ILE A 474 8.17 -19.95 5.47
C ILE A 474 9.10 -19.23 6.44
#